data_AF-A0A1I8H9E2-F1
#
_entry.id   AF-A0A1I8H9E2-F1
#
_cell.length_a   1.000
_cell.length_b   1.000
_cell.length_c   1.000
_cell.angle_alpha   90.00
_cell.angle_beta   90.00
_cell.angle_gamma   90.00
#
_symmetry.space_group_name_H-M   'P 1'
#
loop_
_entity.id
_entity.type
_entity.pdbx_description
1 polymer ?
#
loop_
_entity_poly.entity_id
_entity_poly.type
_entity_poly.pdbx_seq_one_letter_code
_entity_poly.pdbx_strand_id
1 'polypeptide(L)'
;MHSFFGWTYSGINFSVDGAGGIECHQYLSLQQKIAETIPCLALAAFQLSLAWKFIHLPPVSMATAQQQPSQIDLKILGILHALVFGIEIGFKLSTNSIIWLLNPCHVITIIQIVLLLMPPCRCTTGLFRLMIHLLNGPLLALLLPVVNTRMLNGEVFVYYAQHVLILALPLFLIRRGFKDGVFTTEPMLDFSWVILAQAVQSIYHFVVLQPISCMTLVNLDNIMCPAISDPFRGLHYRQWAVFHQTLLVTIFGKCLTSVYRSIVWSIDCRSSVVAESQTADAEAKDLSPGSINGHAKEQ
;
A
#
# COMPACT_ATOMS: atom_id res chain seq x y z
N MET A 1 27.82 17.47 21.47
CA MET A 1 26.54 17.00 22.02
C MET A 1 26.11 15.77 21.22
N HIS A 2 26.12 14.58 21.81
CA HIS A 2 25.48 13.43 21.17
C HIS A 2 23.97 13.66 21.22
N SER A 3 23.35 13.86 20.05
CA SER A 3 21.89 13.91 19.94
C SER A 3 21.33 12.58 20.48
N PHE A 4 20.32 12.63 21.35
CA PHE A 4 19.65 11.44 21.90
C PHE A 4 19.17 10.47 20.80
N PHE A 5 18.86 11.00 19.62
CA PHE A 5 18.43 10.21 18.46
C PHE A 5 19.56 9.84 17.49
N GLY A 6 20.83 10.13 17.82
CA GLY A 6 21.96 9.88 16.92
C GLY A 6 22.10 8.41 16.49
N TRP A 7 21.72 7.47 17.36
CA TRP A 7 21.76 6.04 17.08
C TRP A 7 20.82 5.61 15.93
N THR A 8 19.85 6.42 15.53
CA THR A 8 18.92 6.07 14.44
C THR A 8 19.49 6.35 13.05
N TYR A 9 20.56 7.16 12.94
CA TYR A 9 21.16 7.55 11.66
C TYR A 9 22.69 7.61 11.66
N SER A 10 23.36 7.35 12.78
CA SER A 10 24.82 7.46 12.90
C SER A 10 25.61 6.49 12.04
N GLY A 11 25.01 5.37 11.62
CA GLY A 11 25.67 4.39 10.76
C GLY A 11 25.46 4.62 9.27
N ILE A 12 24.84 5.74 8.87
CA ILE A 12 24.64 6.07 7.46
C ILE A 12 25.96 6.55 6.85
N ASN A 13 26.38 5.88 5.76
CA ASN A 13 27.57 6.26 5.01
C ASN A 13 27.22 7.32 3.95
N PHE A 14 27.52 8.58 4.24
CA PHE A 14 27.31 9.69 3.29
C PHE A 14 28.26 9.70 2.09
N SER A 15 29.24 8.79 2.02
CA SER A 15 30.06 8.58 0.83
C SER A 15 29.33 7.80 -0.26
N VAL A 16 28.18 7.19 0.08
CA VAL A 16 27.35 6.47 -0.88
C VAL A 16 26.40 7.48 -1.54
N ASP A 17 26.45 7.54 -2.86
CA ASP A 17 25.60 8.44 -3.65
C ASP A 17 24.12 8.26 -3.31
N GLY A 18 23.41 9.38 -3.19
CA GLY A 18 21.98 9.41 -2.86
C GLY A 18 21.65 9.07 -1.40
N ALA A 19 22.60 8.68 -0.55
CA ALA A 19 22.33 8.39 0.87
C ALA A 19 22.13 9.67 1.71
N GLY A 20 22.73 10.80 1.30
CA GLY A 20 22.66 12.05 2.04
C GLY A 20 23.95 12.86 1.98
N GLY A 21 24.24 13.58 3.06
CA GLY A 21 25.44 14.40 3.22
C GLY A 21 25.22 15.88 2.89
N ILE A 22 26.28 16.67 3.09
CA ILE A 22 26.23 18.12 2.90
C ILE A 22 25.96 18.49 1.43
N GLU A 23 26.56 17.77 0.47
CA GLU A 23 26.32 17.99 -0.96
C GLU A 23 24.86 17.75 -1.33
N CYS A 24 24.28 16.64 -0.86
CA CYS A 24 22.86 16.35 -1.06
C CYS A 24 21.95 17.41 -0.40
N HIS A 25 22.30 17.83 0.82
CA HIS A 25 21.58 18.89 1.50
C HIS A 25 21.68 20.23 0.77
N GLN A 26 22.81 20.54 0.15
CA GLN A 26 23.04 21.79 -0.59
C GLN A 26 22.61 21.71 -2.06
N TYR A 27 22.18 20.54 -2.54
CA TYR A 27 21.75 20.32 -3.92
C TYR A 27 20.69 21.32 -4.38
N LEU A 28 19.72 21.63 -3.51
CA LEU A 28 18.78 22.74 -3.68
C LEU A 28 19.03 23.82 -2.62
N SER A 29 18.93 25.09 -3.05
CA SER A 29 18.99 26.22 -2.12
C SER A 29 17.81 26.18 -1.13
N LEU A 30 18.00 26.74 0.07
CA LEU A 30 16.91 26.85 1.05
C LEU A 30 15.73 27.64 0.49
N GLN A 31 16.01 28.71 -0.27
CA GLN A 31 14.99 29.53 -0.92
C GLN A 31 14.14 28.69 -1.88
N GLN A 32 14.78 27.86 -2.70
CA GLN A 32 14.08 26.97 -3.63
C GLN A 32 13.28 25.91 -2.89
N LYS A 33 13.84 25.27 -1.87
CA LYS A 33 13.10 24.29 -1.05
C LYS A 33 11.84 24.90 -0.46
N ILE A 34 11.91 26.10 0.09
CA ILE A 34 10.76 26.84 0.64
C ILE A 34 9.76 27.18 -0.47
N ALA A 35 10.24 27.73 -1.58
CA ALA A 35 9.42 28.13 -2.73
C ALA A 35 8.68 26.95 -3.37
N GLU A 36 9.23 25.74 -3.33
CA GLU A 36 8.56 24.52 -3.79
C GLU A 36 7.62 23.93 -2.72
N THR A 37 8.02 23.98 -1.44
CA THR A 37 7.27 23.39 -0.33
C THR A 37 5.95 24.11 -0.08
N ILE A 38 5.96 25.45 -0.05
CA ILE A 38 4.75 26.24 0.27
C ILE A 38 3.60 25.96 -0.71
N PRO A 39 3.78 26.02 -2.05
CA PRO A 39 2.73 25.70 -3.00
C PRO A 39 2.26 24.24 -2.90
N CYS A 40 3.18 23.29 -2.71
CA CYS A 40 2.82 21.88 -2.57
C CYS A 40 1.95 21.64 -1.33
N LEU A 41 2.27 22.27 -0.20
CA LEU A 41 1.46 22.17 1.01
C LEU A 41 0.13 22.91 0.89
N ALA A 42 0.08 24.05 0.20
CA ALA A 42 -1.18 24.75 -0.06
C ALA A 42 -2.12 23.89 -0.93
N LEU A 43 -1.58 23.27 -1.99
CA LEU A 43 -2.33 22.35 -2.83
C LEU A 43 -2.78 21.12 -2.04
N ALA A 44 -1.91 20.52 -1.23
CA ALA A 44 -2.25 19.37 -0.41
C ALA A 44 -3.34 19.69 0.63
N ALA A 45 -3.31 20.88 1.24
CA ALA A 45 -4.35 21.34 2.15
C ALA A 45 -5.70 21.52 1.42
N PHE A 46 -5.67 22.09 0.21
CA PHE A 46 -6.86 22.19 -0.63
C PHE A 46 -7.42 20.81 -1.00
N GLN A 47 -6.57 19.90 -1.48
CA GLN A 47 -6.94 18.52 -1.81
C GLN A 47 -7.50 17.78 -0.59
N LEU A 48 -6.89 17.92 0.59
CA LEU A 48 -7.38 17.31 1.82
C LEU A 48 -8.78 17.84 2.19
N SER A 49 -8.99 19.16 2.07
CA SER A 49 -10.29 19.78 2.32
C SER A 49 -11.37 19.31 1.34
N LEU A 50 -10.98 19.06 0.08
CA LEU A 50 -11.86 18.56 -0.97
C LEU A 50 -12.21 17.09 -0.71
N ALA A 51 -11.21 16.26 -0.46
CA ALA A 51 -11.40 14.85 -0.14
C ALA A 51 -12.28 14.66 1.09
N TRP A 52 -12.07 15.44 2.15
CA TRP A 52 -12.88 15.35 3.38
C TRP A 52 -14.38 15.58 3.12
N LYS A 53 -14.73 16.42 2.13
CA LYS A 53 -16.13 16.68 1.76
C LYS A 53 -16.77 15.56 0.94
N PHE A 54 -15.98 14.85 0.13
CA PHE A 54 -16.48 13.89 -0.86
C PHE A 54 -16.22 12.42 -0.51
N ILE A 55 -15.43 12.13 0.53
CA ILE A 55 -15.19 10.77 0.98
C ILE A 55 -16.47 10.17 1.55
N HIS A 56 -16.88 9.06 0.94
CA HIS A 56 -17.97 8.23 1.43
C HIS A 56 -17.48 6.82 1.73
N LEU A 57 -17.70 6.40 2.98
CA LEU A 57 -17.44 5.04 3.44
C LEU A 57 -18.77 4.31 3.63
N PRO A 58 -18.96 3.13 3.01
CA PRO A 58 -20.17 2.34 3.20
C PRO A 58 -20.30 1.89 4.67
N PRO A 59 -21.52 1.60 5.14
CA PRO A 59 -21.71 0.92 6.42
C PRO A 59 -21.08 -0.48 6.35
N VAL A 60 -20.52 -0.94 7.48
CA VAL A 60 -19.91 -2.28 7.60
C VAL A 60 -20.88 -3.18 8.35
N SER A 61 -21.36 -4.26 7.71
CA SER A 61 -22.18 -5.29 8.37
C SER A 61 -21.30 -6.21 9.20
N MET A 62 -21.45 -6.16 10.52
CA MET A 62 -20.69 -7.02 11.45
C MET A 62 -21.08 -8.50 11.34
N ALA A 63 -22.33 -8.79 10.96
CA ALA A 63 -22.84 -10.16 10.80
C ALA A 63 -22.13 -10.89 9.64
N THR A 64 -21.80 -10.19 8.55
CA THR A 64 -21.10 -10.77 7.40
C THR A 64 -19.59 -10.94 7.65
N ALA A 65 -19.01 -10.17 8.57
CA ALA A 65 -17.58 -10.26 8.89
C ALA A 65 -17.21 -11.53 9.69
N GLN A 66 -18.16 -12.13 10.42
CA GLN A 66 -17.95 -13.33 11.23
C GLN A 66 -18.05 -14.65 10.44
N GLN A 67 -18.69 -14.67 9.27
CA GLN A 67 -18.88 -15.88 8.44
C GLN A 67 -17.73 -16.14 7.44
N GLN A 68 -16.57 -15.51 7.63
CA GLN A 68 -15.44 -15.60 6.71
C GLN A 68 -14.78 -17.00 6.74
N PRO A 69 -14.53 -17.64 5.58
CA PRO A 69 -13.84 -18.93 5.50
C PRO A 69 -12.40 -18.87 6.02
N SER A 70 -11.82 -20.03 6.34
CA SER A 70 -10.51 -20.17 7.02
C SER A 70 -9.44 -19.22 6.47
N GLN A 71 -8.93 -18.33 7.32
CA GLN A 71 -7.99 -17.25 6.96
C GLN A 71 -6.53 -17.73 6.83
N ILE A 72 -6.29 -19.00 6.48
CA ILE A 72 -4.94 -19.58 6.48
C ILE A 72 -3.99 -18.79 5.58
N ASP A 73 -4.40 -18.48 4.35
CA ASP A 73 -3.56 -17.72 3.40
C ASP A 73 -3.23 -16.31 3.93
N LEU A 74 -4.21 -15.60 4.50
CA LEU A 74 -3.99 -14.26 5.07
C LEU A 74 -3.12 -14.31 6.32
N LYS A 75 -3.23 -15.36 7.14
CA LYS A 75 -2.36 -15.60 8.29
C LYS A 75 -0.93 -15.89 7.83
N ILE A 76 -0.75 -16.76 6.83
CA ILE A 76 0.56 -17.04 6.23
C ILE A 76 1.15 -15.73 5.69
N LEU A 77 0.36 -14.95 4.94
CA LEU A 77 0.84 -13.71 4.34
C LEU A 77 1.17 -12.64 5.37
N GLY A 78 0.42 -12.58 6.48
CA GLY A 78 0.74 -11.72 7.62
C GLY A 78 1.99 -12.15 8.36
N ILE A 79 2.19 -13.45 8.56
CA ILE A 79 3.44 -14.00 9.13
C ILE A 79 4.61 -13.66 8.21
N LEU A 80 4.46 -13.80 6.89
CA LEU A 80 5.50 -13.44 5.92
C LEU A 80 5.82 -11.94 5.95
N HIS A 81 4.81 -11.06 6.00
CA HIS A 81 5.02 -9.62 6.13
C HIS A 81 5.77 -9.28 7.41
N ALA A 82 5.32 -9.82 8.55
CA ALA A 82 5.95 -9.57 9.84
C ALA A 82 7.39 -10.09 9.88
N LEU A 83 7.66 -11.27 9.29
CA LEU A 83 9.00 -11.85 9.22
C LEU A 83 9.93 -10.99 8.36
N VAL A 84 9.53 -10.68 7.12
CA VAL A 84 10.35 -9.88 6.20
C VAL A 84 10.62 -8.49 6.77
N PHE A 85 9.59 -7.84 7.32
CA PHE A 85 9.76 -6.53 7.94
C PHE A 85 10.60 -6.57 9.23
N GLY A 86 10.47 -7.64 10.03
CA GLY A 86 11.31 -7.86 11.21
C GLY A 86 12.78 -8.05 10.85
N ILE A 87 13.08 -8.77 9.77
CA ILE A 87 14.45 -8.90 9.26
C ILE A 87 14.98 -7.54 8.77
N GLU A 88 14.18 -6.77 8.03
CA GLU A 88 14.54 -5.41 7.59
C GLU A 88 14.85 -4.50 8.79
N ILE A 89 14.00 -4.50 9.82
CA ILE A 89 14.27 -3.77 11.08
C ILE A 89 15.59 -4.24 11.72
N GLY A 90 15.85 -5.55 11.72
CA GLY A 90 17.11 -6.13 12.22
C GLY A 90 18.34 -5.59 11.49
N PHE A 91 18.30 -5.52 10.15
CA PHE A 91 19.37 -4.89 9.37
C PHE A 91 19.55 -3.42 9.75
N LYS A 92 18.46 -2.65 9.88
CA LYS A 92 18.53 -1.22 10.26
C LYS A 92 19.01 -0.97 11.68
N LEU A 93 18.67 -1.83 12.63
CA LEU A 93 19.23 -1.82 13.98
C LEU A 93 20.74 -2.12 13.96
N SER A 94 21.14 -3.17 13.23
CA SER A 94 22.55 -3.59 13.19
C SER A 94 23.48 -2.55 12.56
N THR A 95 22.93 -1.69 11.68
CA THR A 95 23.67 -0.66 10.95
C THR A 95 23.41 0.75 11.46
N ASN A 96 22.71 0.93 12.60
CA ASN A 96 22.35 2.26 13.13
C ASN A 96 21.71 3.18 12.07
N SER A 97 20.79 2.63 11.29
CA SER A 97 20.19 3.27 10.11
C SER A 97 18.65 3.18 10.11
N ILE A 98 18.05 3.08 11.30
CA ILE A 98 16.60 2.98 11.53
C ILE A 98 15.81 4.13 10.94
N ILE A 99 16.41 5.30 10.78
CA ILE A 99 15.76 6.44 10.14
C ILE A 99 15.21 6.10 8.75
N TRP A 100 15.80 5.12 8.04
CA TRP A 100 15.30 4.63 6.76
C TRP A 100 13.92 3.97 6.84
N LEU A 101 13.44 3.56 8.02
CA LEU A 101 12.07 3.09 8.22
C LEU A 101 11.01 4.18 7.96
N LEU A 102 11.42 5.44 7.85
CA LEU A 102 10.55 6.53 7.38
C LEU A 102 10.36 6.54 5.86
N ASN A 103 11.09 5.74 5.09
CA ASN A 103 10.78 5.64 3.67
C ASN A 103 9.35 5.08 3.47
N PRO A 104 8.56 5.59 2.50
CA PRO A 104 7.15 5.26 2.36
C PRO A 104 6.84 3.75 2.28
N CYS A 105 7.71 2.94 1.65
CA CYS A 105 7.48 1.49 1.55
C CYS A 105 7.46 0.78 2.92
N HIS A 106 8.29 1.19 3.87
CA HIS A 106 8.27 0.67 5.24
C HIS A 106 7.01 1.10 5.98
N VAL A 107 6.58 2.36 5.82
CA VAL A 107 5.32 2.86 6.40
C VAL A 107 4.12 2.10 5.82
N ILE A 108 4.10 1.85 4.52
CA ILE A 108 3.05 1.03 3.88
C ILE A 108 3.08 -0.40 4.41
N THR A 109 4.26 -0.99 4.63
CA THR A 109 4.38 -2.33 5.24
C THR A 109 3.74 -2.36 6.64
N ILE A 110 3.98 -1.32 7.45
CA ILE A 110 3.33 -1.17 8.78
C ILE A 110 1.82 -1.05 8.62
N ILE A 111 1.32 -0.19 7.72
CA ILE A 111 -0.11 -0.02 7.44
C ILE A 111 -0.74 -1.36 7.05
N GLN A 112 -0.05 -2.15 6.23
CA GLN A 112 -0.50 -3.45 5.77
C GLN A 112 -0.55 -4.50 6.89
N ILE A 113 0.44 -4.54 7.77
CA ILE A 113 0.41 -5.37 8.98
C ILE A 113 -0.76 -4.93 9.88
N VAL A 114 -0.95 -3.62 10.07
CA VAL A 114 -2.10 -3.08 10.83
C VAL A 114 -3.43 -3.51 10.22
N LEU A 115 -3.59 -3.42 8.89
CA LEU A 115 -4.81 -3.86 8.20
C LEU A 115 -5.11 -5.35 8.39
N LEU A 116 -4.08 -6.18 8.53
CA LEU A 116 -4.23 -7.61 8.81
C LEU A 116 -4.63 -7.91 10.27
N LEU A 117 -4.35 -7.00 11.19
CA LEU A 117 -4.64 -7.16 12.62
C LEU A 117 -5.92 -6.44 13.06
N MET A 118 -6.30 -5.36 12.37
CA MET A 118 -7.43 -4.54 12.76
C MET A 118 -8.76 -5.27 12.58
N PRO A 119 -9.71 -5.10 13.52
CA PRO A 119 -11.05 -5.62 13.37
C PRO A 119 -11.78 -4.95 12.20
N PRO A 120 -12.82 -5.61 11.67
CA PRO A 120 -13.64 -5.06 10.61
C PRO A 120 -14.37 -3.78 11.07
N CYS A 121 -14.04 -2.62 10.50
CA CYS A 121 -14.74 -1.36 10.75
C CYS A 121 -14.54 -0.36 9.62
N ARG A 122 -15.26 0.77 9.65
CA ARG A 122 -15.17 1.84 8.62
C ARG A 122 -13.74 2.39 8.49
N CYS A 123 -12.99 2.46 9.59
CA CYS A 123 -11.59 2.89 9.57
C CYS A 123 -10.72 1.93 8.75
N THR A 124 -10.90 0.62 8.94
CA THR A 124 -10.19 -0.41 8.18
C THR A 124 -10.47 -0.29 6.68
N THR A 125 -11.73 -0.05 6.27
CA THR A 125 -12.07 0.22 4.87
C THR A 125 -11.40 1.48 4.34
N GLY A 126 -11.42 2.57 5.11
CA GLY A 126 -10.79 3.82 4.70
C GLY A 126 -9.28 3.70 4.56
N LEU A 127 -8.62 3.08 5.55
CA LEU A 127 -7.18 2.84 5.51
C LEU A 127 -6.80 1.93 4.35
N PHE A 128 -7.61 0.91 4.06
CA PHE A 128 -7.41 0.04 2.90
C PHE A 128 -7.48 0.81 1.58
N ARG A 129 -8.54 1.59 1.36
CA ARG A 129 -8.71 2.40 0.13
C ARG A 129 -7.60 3.42 -0.04
N LEU A 130 -7.22 4.12 1.03
CA LEU A 130 -6.10 5.05 1.01
C LEU A 130 -4.79 4.34 0.64
N MET A 131 -4.53 3.17 1.25
CA MET A 131 -3.31 2.40 1.01
C MET A 131 -3.17 1.96 -0.46
N ILE A 132 -4.26 1.56 -1.14
CA ILE A 132 -4.21 1.20 -2.58
C ILE A 132 -3.61 2.31 -3.44
N HIS A 133 -3.99 3.56 -3.18
CA HIS A 133 -3.52 4.72 -3.95
C HIS A 133 -2.10 5.17 -3.55
N LEU A 134 -1.53 4.64 -2.46
CA LEU A 134 -0.17 4.92 -2.00
C LEU A 134 0.85 3.82 -2.39
N LEU A 135 0.49 2.92 -3.32
CA LEU A 135 1.35 1.81 -3.78
C LEU A 135 2.28 2.19 -4.95
N ASN A 136 2.30 3.46 -5.35
CA ASN A 136 3.23 4.00 -6.36
C ASN A 136 4.70 3.86 -5.95
N GLY A 137 5.04 4.04 -4.67
CA GLY A 137 6.41 3.90 -4.17
C GLY A 137 6.98 2.48 -4.38
N PRO A 138 6.30 1.43 -3.90
CA PRO A 138 6.74 0.05 -4.12
C PRO A 138 6.84 -0.36 -5.59
N LEU A 139 5.96 0.15 -6.46
CA LEU A 139 6.08 -0.05 -7.90
C LEU A 139 7.38 0.56 -8.43
N LEU A 140 7.66 1.82 -8.09
CA LEU A 140 8.89 2.50 -8.52
C LEU A 140 10.14 1.83 -7.96
N ALA A 141 10.11 1.33 -6.73
CA ALA A 141 11.22 0.59 -6.13
C ALA A 141 11.57 -0.70 -6.91
N LEU A 142 10.58 -1.35 -7.53
CA LEU A 142 10.85 -2.52 -8.40
C LEU A 142 11.32 -2.13 -9.81
N LEU A 143 10.83 -1.01 -10.35
CA LEU A 143 11.19 -0.56 -11.70
C LEU A 143 12.53 0.18 -11.76
N LEU A 144 12.84 0.97 -10.73
CA LEU A 144 14.01 1.83 -10.62
C LEU A 144 14.69 1.60 -9.25
N PRO A 145 15.23 0.39 -9.01
CA PRO A 145 15.71 0.01 -7.69
C PRO A 145 16.88 0.86 -7.20
N VAL A 146 16.81 1.27 -5.94
CA VAL A 146 17.89 1.99 -5.23
C VAL A 146 18.44 1.06 -4.15
N VAL A 147 19.35 0.17 -4.56
CA VAL A 147 19.93 -0.88 -3.71
C VAL A 147 21.40 -0.62 -3.33
N ASN A 148 21.99 0.49 -3.81
CA ASN A 148 23.39 0.84 -3.55
C ASN A 148 23.71 1.15 -2.07
N THR A 149 22.69 1.39 -1.24
CA THR A 149 22.82 1.59 0.21
C THR A 149 22.67 0.29 1.01
N ARG A 150 22.44 -0.84 0.33
CA ARG A 150 22.22 -2.17 0.92
C ARG A 150 23.53 -2.96 0.88
N MET A 151 24.25 -2.96 2.00
CA MET A 151 25.64 -3.44 2.07
C MET A 151 25.76 -4.82 2.72
N LEU A 152 24.78 -5.23 3.52
CA LEU A 152 24.81 -6.53 4.19
C LEU A 152 24.25 -7.64 3.29
N ASN A 153 24.80 -8.84 3.46
CA ASN A 153 24.31 -10.03 2.75
C ASN A 153 22.84 -10.27 3.07
N GLY A 154 22.01 -10.34 2.02
CA GLY A 154 20.56 -10.56 2.13
C GLY A 154 19.71 -9.30 2.17
N GLU A 155 20.27 -8.09 2.37
CA GLU A 155 19.46 -6.86 2.35
C GLU A 155 18.78 -6.63 0.99
N VAL A 156 19.49 -6.93 -0.11
CA VAL A 156 18.93 -6.81 -1.46
C VAL A 156 17.79 -7.81 -1.68
N PHE A 157 17.91 -9.04 -1.17
CA PHE A 157 16.83 -10.03 -1.24
C PHE A 157 15.62 -9.56 -0.44
N VAL A 158 15.82 -9.12 0.80
CA VAL A 158 14.75 -8.62 1.67
C VAL A 158 14.08 -7.39 1.06
N TYR A 159 14.84 -6.50 0.42
CA TYR A 159 14.31 -5.38 -0.34
C TYR A 159 13.30 -5.86 -1.39
N TYR A 160 13.69 -6.76 -2.31
CA TYR A 160 12.76 -7.23 -3.34
C TYR A 160 11.59 -8.02 -2.75
N ALA A 161 11.85 -8.89 -1.78
CA ALA A 161 10.81 -9.69 -1.12
C ALA A 161 9.75 -8.80 -0.46
N GLN A 162 10.17 -7.74 0.24
CA GLN A 162 9.27 -6.78 0.87
C GLN A 162 8.40 -6.06 -0.16
N HIS A 163 9.00 -5.54 -1.25
CA HIS A 163 8.24 -4.79 -2.25
C HIS A 163 7.25 -5.67 -3.03
N VAL A 164 7.62 -6.90 -3.34
CA VAL A 164 6.70 -7.88 -3.94
C VAL A 164 5.55 -8.20 -2.98
N LEU A 165 5.84 -8.42 -1.70
CA LEU A 165 4.82 -8.68 -0.68
C LEU A 165 3.83 -7.51 -0.55
N ILE A 166 4.34 -6.26 -0.54
CA ILE A 166 3.53 -5.06 -0.46
C ILE A 166 2.52 -4.98 -1.62
N LEU A 167 2.95 -5.27 -2.84
CA LEU A 167 2.07 -5.24 -4.01
C LEU A 167 1.12 -6.46 -4.07
N ALA A 168 1.53 -7.60 -3.51
CA ALA A 168 0.74 -8.81 -3.50
C ALA A 168 -0.42 -8.76 -2.48
N LEU A 169 -0.18 -8.24 -1.27
CA LEU A 169 -1.16 -8.29 -0.18
C LEU A 169 -2.57 -7.79 -0.52
N PRO A 170 -2.76 -6.63 -1.16
CA PRO A 170 -4.09 -6.10 -1.37
C PRO A 170 -4.94 -6.99 -2.29
N LEU A 171 -4.32 -7.75 -3.21
CA LEU A 171 -5.01 -8.76 -4.03
C LEU A 171 -5.66 -9.85 -3.16
N PHE A 172 -4.96 -10.31 -2.13
CA PHE A 172 -5.47 -11.34 -1.22
C PHE A 172 -6.56 -10.80 -0.28
N LEU A 173 -6.42 -9.56 0.19
CA LEU A 173 -7.42 -8.90 1.04
C LEU A 173 -8.77 -8.74 0.32
N ILE A 174 -8.75 -8.31 -0.94
CA ILE A 174 -9.98 -8.07 -1.73
C ILE A 174 -10.68 -9.37 -2.11
N ARG A 175 -9.93 -10.41 -2.50
CA ARG A 175 -10.50 -11.73 -2.82
C ARG A 175 -11.34 -12.29 -1.67
N ARG A 176 -11.03 -11.90 -0.43
CA ARG A 176 -11.69 -12.36 0.80
C ARG A 176 -12.76 -11.38 1.30
N GLY A 177 -12.65 -10.07 1.01
CA GLY A 177 -13.59 -9.01 1.41
C GLY A 177 -14.88 -8.91 0.58
N PHE A 178 -15.30 -10.02 -0.04
CA PHE A 178 -16.04 -10.04 -1.30
C PHE A 178 -17.53 -9.63 -1.26
N LYS A 179 -18.35 -10.15 -0.33
CA LYS A 179 -19.82 -9.93 -0.40
C LYS A 179 -20.37 -8.81 0.48
N ASP A 180 -19.74 -8.52 1.61
CA ASP A 180 -19.97 -7.31 2.44
C ASP A 180 -18.70 -6.98 3.26
N GLY A 181 -17.53 -7.25 2.67
CA GLY A 181 -16.29 -7.22 3.41
C GLY A 181 -15.74 -5.81 3.59
N VAL A 182 -14.81 -5.72 4.54
CA VAL A 182 -14.19 -4.45 4.94
C VAL A 182 -13.15 -3.96 3.92
N PHE A 183 -12.61 -4.86 3.10
CA PHE A 183 -11.60 -4.56 2.08
C PHE A 183 -12.25 -4.36 0.71
N THR A 184 -12.96 -3.25 0.53
CA THR A 184 -13.60 -2.88 -0.73
C THR A 184 -13.01 -1.60 -1.30
N THR A 185 -12.89 -1.54 -2.62
CA THR A 185 -12.46 -0.33 -3.32
C THR A 185 -13.62 0.63 -3.55
N GLU A 186 -13.31 1.89 -3.82
CA GLU A 186 -14.27 2.90 -4.24
C GLU A 186 -14.80 2.65 -5.67
N PRO A 187 -15.92 3.29 -6.07
CA PRO A 187 -16.36 3.32 -7.46
C PRO A 187 -15.29 3.90 -8.40
N MET A 188 -15.24 3.45 -9.66
CA MET A 188 -14.20 3.91 -10.60
C MET A 188 -14.17 5.43 -10.79
N LEU A 189 -15.35 6.06 -10.82
CA LEU A 189 -15.51 7.51 -10.99
C LEU A 189 -15.36 8.31 -9.68
N ASP A 190 -15.20 7.65 -8.53
CA ASP A 190 -14.95 8.32 -7.26
C ASP A 190 -13.46 8.62 -7.10
N PHE A 191 -13.02 9.84 -7.40
CA PHE A 191 -11.62 10.26 -7.25
C PHE A 191 -11.29 10.81 -5.85
N SER A 192 -12.23 10.82 -4.91
CA SER A 192 -12.00 11.39 -3.57
C SER A 192 -10.81 10.73 -2.84
N TRP A 193 -10.67 9.41 -3.00
CA TRP A 193 -9.55 8.63 -2.41
C TRP A 193 -8.21 8.88 -3.08
N VAL A 194 -8.18 9.13 -4.39
CA VAL A 194 -6.98 9.55 -5.13
C VAL A 194 -6.52 10.91 -4.62
N ILE A 195 -7.45 11.86 -4.52
CA ILE A 195 -7.17 13.22 -4.04
C ILE A 195 -6.67 13.18 -2.59
N LEU A 196 -7.28 12.35 -1.74
CA LEU A 196 -6.79 12.13 -0.38
C LEU A 196 -5.37 11.58 -0.37
N ALA A 197 -5.09 10.56 -1.17
CA ALA A 197 -3.77 9.93 -1.24
C ALA A 197 -2.69 10.93 -1.70
N GLN A 198 -2.98 11.74 -2.71
CA GLN A 198 -2.08 12.81 -3.15
C GLN A 198 -1.79 13.83 -2.05
N ALA A 199 -2.82 14.24 -1.30
CA ALA A 199 -2.67 15.16 -0.19
C ALA A 199 -1.81 14.55 0.94
N VAL A 200 -2.14 13.32 1.36
CA VAL A 200 -1.41 12.59 2.41
C VAL A 200 0.05 12.36 2.00
N GLN A 201 0.31 11.94 0.76
CA GLN A 201 1.66 11.76 0.25
C GLN A 201 2.43 13.08 0.29
N SER A 202 1.86 14.17 -0.23
CA SER A 202 2.52 15.48 -0.22
C SER A 202 2.82 15.95 1.21
N ILE A 203 1.84 15.88 2.11
CA ILE A 203 2.04 16.25 3.52
C ILE A 203 3.15 15.41 4.15
N TYR A 204 3.15 14.09 3.93
CA TYR A 204 4.19 13.21 4.47
C TYR A 204 5.60 13.63 4.03
N HIS A 205 5.79 13.90 2.73
CA HIS A 205 7.11 14.23 2.21
C HIS A 205 7.58 15.61 2.67
N PHE A 206 6.71 16.62 2.59
CA PHE A 206 7.11 18.01 2.85
C PHE A 206 7.07 18.40 4.34
N VAL A 207 6.24 17.76 5.16
CA VAL A 207 6.11 18.04 6.61
C VAL A 207 6.91 17.05 7.46
N VAL A 208 7.04 15.79 7.04
CA VAL A 208 7.77 14.77 7.82
C VAL A 208 9.16 14.53 7.26
N LEU A 209 9.26 14.08 6.00
CA LEU A 209 10.54 13.64 5.45
C LEU A 209 11.52 14.80 5.23
N GLN A 210 11.08 15.92 4.64
CA GLN A 210 11.97 17.04 4.33
C GLN A 210 12.61 17.63 5.60
N PRO A 211 11.86 17.99 6.67
CA PRO A 211 12.49 18.54 7.87
C PRO A 211 13.47 17.58 8.53
N ILE A 212 13.08 16.30 8.67
CA ILE A 212 13.95 15.26 9.24
C ILE A 212 15.21 15.08 8.39
N SER A 213 15.08 15.06 7.07
CA SER A 213 16.21 14.94 6.14
C SER A 213 17.15 16.14 6.28
N CYS A 214 16.61 17.37 6.32
CA CYS A 214 17.44 18.57 6.51
C CYS A 214 18.18 18.58 7.85
N MET A 215 17.55 18.09 8.92
CA MET A 215 18.16 18.04 10.26
C MET A 215 19.23 16.96 10.39
N THR A 216 19.07 15.83 9.69
CA THR A 216 19.93 14.64 9.82
C THR A 216 20.93 14.47 8.68
N LEU A 217 20.79 15.27 7.62
CA LEU A 217 21.51 15.14 6.34
C LEU A 217 21.25 13.82 5.61
N VAL A 218 20.28 13.01 6.04
CA VAL A 218 19.89 11.76 5.39
C VAL A 218 18.87 12.05 4.30
N ASN A 219 19.07 11.50 3.11
CA ASN A 219 18.18 11.74 1.97
C ASN A 219 16.95 10.82 1.98
N LEU A 220 16.03 11.03 2.93
CA LEU A 220 14.82 10.21 3.04
C LEU A 220 13.95 10.37 1.79
N ASP A 221 13.64 9.23 1.17
CA ASP A 221 12.89 9.12 -0.08
C ASP A 221 13.29 10.16 -1.16
N ASN A 222 14.58 10.46 -1.25
CA ASN A 222 15.14 11.39 -2.23
C ASN A 222 14.55 12.81 -2.18
N ILE A 223 14.12 13.27 -0.99
CA ILE A 223 13.50 14.59 -0.84
C ILE A 223 14.51 15.76 -0.86
N MET A 224 15.80 15.50 -0.60
CA MET A 224 16.85 16.54 -0.61
C MET A 224 17.60 16.60 -1.93
N CYS A 225 17.99 15.45 -2.47
CA CYS A 225 18.63 15.31 -3.77
C CYS A 225 18.08 14.09 -4.53
N PRO A 226 18.12 14.09 -5.88
CA PRO A 226 17.53 13.04 -6.70
C PRO A 226 18.21 11.69 -6.48
N ALA A 227 17.45 10.61 -6.71
CA ALA A 227 17.98 9.26 -6.70
C ALA A 227 19.04 9.07 -7.79
N ILE A 228 19.90 8.08 -7.62
CA ILE A 228 20.91 7.78 -8.65
C ILE A 228 20.24 7.40 -9.98
N SER A 229 19.14 6.66 -9.90
CA SER A 229 18.36 6.18 -11.03
C SER A 229 17.36 7.20 -11.58
N ASP A 230 17.28 8.42 -11.01
CA ASP A 230 16.29 9.42 -11.40
C ASP A 230 16.56 9.95 -12.83
N PRO A 231 15.64 9.78 -13.79
CA PRO A 231 15.81 10.28 -15.15
C PRO A 231 15.61 11.80 -15.27
N PHE A 232 15.06 12.47 -14.24
CA PHE A 232 14.74 13.89 -14.21
C PHE A 232 15.70 14.70 -13.31
N ARG A 233 16.94 14.22 -13.14
CA ARG A 233 18.00 14.94 -12.41
C ARG A 233 18.14 16.38 -12.91
N GLY A 234 18.36 17.29 -11.96
CA GLY A 234 18.53 18.72 -12.23
C GLY A 234 17.86 19.55 -11.15
N LEU A 235 17.94 20.88 -11.27
CA LEU A 235 17.37 21.79 -10.27
C LEU A 235 15.85 21.64 -10.14
N HIS A 236 15.16 21.10 -11.15
CA HIS A 236 13.71 20.93 -11.14
C HIS A 236 13.21 19.50 -10.81
N TYR A 237 14.08 18.63 -10.31
CA TYR A 237 13.73 17.21 -10.11
C TYR A 237 12.54 17.03 -9.15
N ARG A 238 12.37 17.91 -8.16
CA ARG A 238 11.24 17.84 -7.22
C ARG A 238 9.90 18.21 -7.86
N GLN A 239 9.88 19.20 -8.76
CA GLN A 239 8.67 19.51 -9.53
C GLN A 239 8.29 18.33 -10.42
N TRP A 240 9.29 17.71 -11.07
CA TRP A 240 9.08 16.49 -11.85
C TRP A 240 8.57 15.35 -10.96
N ALA A 241 9.14 15.18 -9.77
CA ALA A 241 8.67 14.21 -8.77
C ALA A 241 7.21 14.44 -8.43
N VAL A 242 6.83 15.66 -8.02
CA VAL A 242 5.43 15.98 -7.70
C VAL A 242 4.51 15.69 -8.89
N PHE A 243 4.90 16.07 -10.11
CA PHE A 243 4.13 15.83 -11.32
C PHE A 243 3.93 14.34 -11.61
N HIS A 244 5.01 13.58 -11.73
CA HIS A 244 4.90 12.16 -12.09
C HIS A 244 4.30 11.33 -10.96
N GLN A 245 4.54 11.68 -9.69
CA GLN A 245 3.90 11.01 -8.56
C GLN A 245 2.40 11.27 -8.53
N THR A 246 1.94 12.48 -8.85
CA THR A 246 0.50 12.79 -9.00
C THR A 246 -0.14 11.90 -10.07
N LEU A 247 0.53 11.73 -11.21
CA LEU A 247 0.07 10.84 -12.27
C LEU A 247 0.07 9.37 -11.83
N LEU A 248 1.14 8.89 -11.19
CA LEU A 248 1.25 7.51 -10.75
C LEU A 248 0.20 7.16 -9.69
N VAL A 249 0.02 7.99 -8.66
CA VAL A 249 -1.04 7.80 -7.64
C VAL A 249 -2.41 7.67 -8.30
N THR A 250 -2.69 8.51 -9.29
CA THR A 250 -3.97 8.50 -10.01
C THR A 250 -4.13 7.28 -10.90
N ILE A 251 -3.20 7.08 -11.83
CA ILE A 251 -3.30 6.06 -12.88
C ILE A 251 -3.11 4.69 -12.28
N PHE A 252 -2.00 4.46 -11.55
CA PHE A 252 -1.72 3.15 -10.98
C PHE A 252 -2.76 2.77 -9.93
N GLY A 253 -3.13 3.70 -9.03
CA GLY A 253 -4.18 3.46 -8.05
C GLY A 253 -5.53 3.09 -8.68
N LYS A 254 -5.96 3.81 -9.72
CA LYS A 254 -7.19 3.46 -10.46
C LYS A 254 -7.09 2.19 -11.29
N CYS A 255 -5.93 1.90 -11.88
CA CYS A 255 -5.69 0.62 -12.55
C CYS A 255 -5.82 -0.54 -11.56
N LEU A 256 -5.22 -0.43 -10.37
CA LEU A 256 -5.38 -1.42 -9.30
C LEU A 256 -6.85 -1.56 -8.90
N THR A 257 -7.56 -0.46 -8.63
CA THR A 257 -8.99 -0.48 -8.34
C THR A 257 -9.80 -1.19 -9.45
N SER A 258 -9.49 -0.95 -10.72
CA SER A 258 -10.15 -1.63 -11.85
C SER A 258 -9.87 -3.13 -11.85
N VAL A 259 -8.59 -3.53 -11.74
CA VAL A 259 -8.18 -4.94 -11.70
C VAL A 259 -8.89 -5.67 -10.57
N TYR A 260 -8.94 -5.04 -9.39
CA TYR A 260 -9.61 -5.59 -8.23
C TYR A 260 -11.11 -5.78 -8.45
N ARG A 261 -11.79 -4.77 -9.03
CA ARG A 261 -13.21 -4.90 -9.37
C ARG A 261 -13.46 -5.98 -10.41
N SER A 262 -12.57 -6.15 -11.40
CA SER A 262 -12.65 -7.24 -12.39
C SER A 262 -12.45 -8.62 -11.76
N ILE A 263 -11.51 -8.76 -10.81
CA ILE A 263 -11.30 -10.00 -10.05
C ILE A 263 -12.56 -10.34 -9.23
N VAL A 264 -13.10 -9.36 -8.52
CA VAL A 264 -14.35 -9.50 -7.74
C VAL A 264 -15.48 -9.95 -8.66
N TRP A 265 -15.74 -9.21 -9.73
CA TRP A 265 -16.81 -9.55 -10.69
C TRP A 265 -16.68 -10.97 -11.26
N SER A 266 -15.46 -11.41 -11.56
CA SER A 266 -15.19 -12.76 -12.07
C SER A 266 -15.51 -13.86 -11.05
N ILE A 267 -15.27 -13.60 -9.75
CA ILE A 267 -15.60 -14.53 -8.67
C ILE A 267 -17.11 -14.59 -8.44
N ASP A 268 -17.82 -13.45 -8.55
CA ASP A 268 -19.29 -13.36 -8.43
C ASP A 268 -19.97 -14.15 -9.52
N CYS A 269 -19.58 -13.92 -10.78
CA CYS A 269 -20.15 -14.63 -11.91
C CYS A 269 -19.98 -16.15 -11.76
N ARG A 270 -18.79 -16.62 -11.36
CA ARG A 270 -18.55 -18.05 -11.12
C ARG A 270 -19.42 -18.61 -9.99
N SER A 271 -19.59 -17.87 -8.90
CA SER A 271 -20.37 -18.33 -7.74
C SER A 271 -21.85 -18.44 -8.07
N SER A 272 -22.40 -17.49 -8.83
CA SER A 272 -23.79 -17.52 -9.28
C SER A 272 -24.07 -18.70 -10.22
N VAL A 273 -23.17 -18.97 -11.18
CA VAL A 273 -23.29 -20.12 -12.10
C VAL A 273 -23.26 -21.45 -11.35
N VAL A 274 -22.40 -21.61 -10.34
CA VAL A 274 -22.35 -22.84 -9.52
C VAL A 274 -23.63 -23.01 -8.70
N ALA A 275 -24.16 -21.93 -8.12
CA ALA A 275 -25.40 -22.00 -7.35
C ALA A 275 -26.59 -22.39 -8.23
N GLU A 276 -26.70 -21.80 -9.42
CA GLU A 276 -27.76 -22.09 -10.39
C GLU A 276 -27.70 -23.54 -10.90
N SER A 277 -26.48 -24.08 -11.12
CA SER A 277 -26.27 -25.50 -11.46
C SER A 277 -26.70 -26.43 -10.32
N GLN A 278 -26.40 -26.09 -9.06
CA GLN A 278 -26.78 -26.91 -7.91
C GLN A 278 -28.28 -26.92 -7.66
N THR A 279 -28.97 -25.79 -7.87
CA THR A 279 -30.44 -25.73 -7.80
C THR A 279 -31.07 -26.55 -8.92
N ALA A 280 -30.54 -26.48 -10.15
CA ALA A 280 -31.03 -27.29 -11.27
C ALA A 280 -30.84 -28.80 -11.02
N ASP A 281 -29.70 -29.22 -10.47
CA ASP A 281 -29.43 -30.63 -10.12
C ASP A 281 -30.34 -31.12 -8.97
N ALA A 282 -30.70 -30.25 -8.03
CA ALA A 282 -31.61 -30.58 -6.93
C ALA A 282 -33.06 -30.75 -7.42
N GLU A 283 -33.54 -29.84 -8.28
CA GLU A 283 -34.87 -29.94 -8.90
C GLU A 283 -34.97 -31.17 -9.82
N ALA A 284 -33.91 -31.49 -10.55
CA ALA A 284 -33.86 -32.69 -11.40
C ALA A 284 -33.93 -34.01 -10.60
N LYS A 285 -33.42 -34.03 -9.36
CA LYS A 285 -33.51 -35.19 -8.46
C LYS A 285 -34.90 -35.36 -7.86
N ASP A 286 -35.58 -34.27 -7.50
CA ASP A 286 -36.97 -34.30 -7.01
C ASP A 286 -37.98 -34.69 -8.10
N LEU A 287 -37.65 -34.46 -9.37
CA LEU A 287 -38.47 -34.87 -10.52
C LEU A 287 -38.17 -36.30 -11.03
N SER A 288 -37.20 -37.02 -10.43
CA SER A 288 -36.90 -38.39 -10.81
C SER A 288 -37.87 -39.39 -10.14
N PRO A 289 -38.68 -40.16 -10.90
CA PRO A 289 -39.64 -41.08 -10.31
C PRO A 289 -38.96 -42.42 -9.96
N GLY A 290 -38.85 -42.72 -8.66
CA GLY A 290 -38.57 -44.06 -8.14
C GLY A 290 -38.63 -44.03 -6.62
N SER A 291 -39.64 -44.58 -5.94
CA SER A 291 -40.04 -45.98 -5.97
C SER A 291 -41.49 -46.12 -5.49
N ILE A 292 -42.43 -46.34 -6.41
CA ILE A 292 -43.70 -47.00 -6.09
C ILE A 292 -43.34 -48.46 -5.79
N ASN A 293 -43.07 -48.76 -4.52
CA ASN A 293 -42.86 -50.13 -4.09
C ASN A 293 -44.23 -50.82 -4.10
N GLY A 294 -44.42 -51.67 -5.11
CA GLY A 294 -45.61 -52.50 -5.27
C GLY A 294 -45.73 -53.51 -4.14
N HIS A 295 -46.81 -53.40 -3.37
CA HIS A 295 -47.40 -54.52 -2.66
C HIS A 295 -48.88 -54.63 -3.04
N ALA A 296 -49.10 -55.20 -4.22
CA ALA A 296 -50.31 -55.91 -4.54
C ALA A 296 -49.88 -57.32 -4.96
N LYS A 297 -50.02 -58.28 -4.05
CA LYS A 297 -50.12 -59.70 -4.39
C LYS A 297 -51.24 -60.31 -3.56
N GLU A 298 -52.17 -60.90 -4.30
CA GLU A 298 -53.37 -61.62 -3.93
C GLU A 298 -53.14 -62.66 -2.83
N GLN A 299 -54.01 -62.69 -1.81
CA GLN A 299 -55.00 -63.76 -1.53
C GLN A 299 -55.85 -63.39 -0.32
#